data_AF-A0A0S8FVI5-F1
#
_entry.id   AF-A0A0S8FVI5-F1
#
_cell.length_a   1.000
_cell.length_b   1.000
_cell.length_c   1.000
_cell.angle_alpha   90.00
_cell.angle_beta   90.00
_cell.angle_gamma   90.00
#
_symmetry.space_group_name_H-M   'P 1'
#
loop_
_entity.id
_entity.type
_entity.pdbx_description
1 polymer ?
#
loop_
_entity_poly.entity_id
_entity_poly.type
_entity_poly.pdbx_seq_one_letter_code
_entity_poly.pdbx_strand_id
1 'polypeptide(L)'
;MHRYLSLLLMCGLASAGMLLTNGDFEQELSNGWTEGIGTQYITDTIDRGLGFNPDPDFEARVKKYDATHAKLHQTVSIPTTMSLADLEFTVDARLSARELNPSAPYWAAAAILIRYLDENDNVLGDTRICWPTPHCFWTSSSTVNLILAADTNNWFNYSFNVNDELANVPGVNPPDILKIQVALFDTTNGC
;
A
#
# COMPACT_ATOMS: atom_id res chain seq x y z
N MET A 1 -43.37 -44.49 -15.74
CA MET A 1 -41.97 -44.19 -16.11
C MET A 1 -41.67 -42.77 -15.65
N HIS A 2 -40.93 -42.60 -14.55
CA HIS A 2 -40.58 -41.28 -14.03
C HIS A 2 -39.21 -40.89 -14.58
N ARG A 3 -39.16 -39.88 -15.46
CA ARG A 3 -37.91 -39.30 -15.97
C ARG A 3 -37.41 -38.30 -14.93
N TYR A 4 -36.28 -38.59 -14.29
CA TYR A 4 -35.55 -37.62 -13.49
C TYR A 4 -34.66 -36.78 -14.41
N LEU A 5 -34.85 -35.46 -14.38
CA LEU A 5 -33.98 -34.48 -15.02
C LEU A 5 -32.93 -34.07 -13.99
N SER A 6 -31.69 -34.53 -14.17
CA SER A 6 -30.56 -34.09 -13.34
C SER A 6 -30.00 -32.77 -13.88
N LEU A 7 -30.23 -31.68 -13.15
CA LEU A 7 -29.63 -30.37 -13.42
C LEU A 7 -28.20 -30.37 -12.88
N LEU A 8 -27.21 -30.37 -13.76
CA LEU A 8 -25.79 -30.27 -13.40
C LEU A 8 -25.46 -28.79 -13.16
N LEU A 9 -25.38 -28.38 -11.90
CA LEU A 9 -24.95 -27.04 -11.50
C LEU A 9 -23.41 -27.01 -11.51
N MET A 10 -22.80 -26.50 -12.57
CA MET A 10 -21.36 -26.19 -12.55
C MET A 10 -21.12 -24.95 -11.69
N CYS A 11 -20.84 -25.13 -10.41
CA CYS A 11 -20.23 -24.09 -9.59
C CYS A 11 -18.77 -23.93 -10.03
N GLY A 12 -18.50 -22.97 -10.91
CA GLY A 12 -17.14 -22.49 -11.15
C GLY A 12 -16.68 -21.71 -9.94
N LEU A 13 -15.74 -22.25 -9.17
CA LEU A 13 -15.00 -21.50 -8.17
C LEU A 13 -14.07 -20.53 -8.91
N ALA A 14 -14.43 -19.25 -8.96
CA ALA A 14 -13.52 -18.21 -9.42
C ALA A 14 -12.38 -18.09 -8.39
N SER A 15 -11.16 -18.45 -8.78
CA SER A 15 -9.97 -18.13 -7.99
C SER A 15 -9.73 -16.62 -8.11
N ALA A 16 -9.82 -15.89 -7.00
CA ALA A 16 -9.30 -14.53 -6.94
C ALA A 16 -7.79 -14.59 -7.20
N GLY A 17 -7.31 -13.84 -8.20
CA GLY A 17 -5.89 -13.75 -8.51
C GLY A 17 -5.24 -12.60 -7.74
N MET A 18 -4.10 -12.85 -7.12
CA MET A 18 -3.26 -11.78 -6.55
C MET A 18 -2.58 -11.02 -7.70
N LEU A 19 -2.75 -9.70 -7.75
CA LEU A 19 -2.09 -8.86 -8.76
C LEU A 19 -0.62 -8.59 -8.41
N LEU A 20 -0.31 -8.45 -7.12
CA LEU A 20 1.07 -8.24 -6.66
C LEU A 20 1.86 -9.54 -6.76
N THR A 21 3.04 -9.47 -7.39
CA THR A 21 4.04 -10.53 -7.31
C THR A 21 4.75 -10.45 -5.96
N ASN A 22 4.89 -11.58 -5.26
CA ASN A 22 5.53 -11.65 -3.95
C ASN A 22 4.89 -10.67 -2.92
N GLY A 23 3.55 -10.59 -2.92
CA GLY A 23 2.80 -9.73 -2.00
C GLY A 23 2.80 -10.21 -0.54
N ASP A 24 3.19 -11.47 -0.31
CA ASP A 24 3.38 -12.13 0.98
C ASP A 24 4.84 -12.07 1.48
N PHE A 25 5.78 -11.54 0.68
CA PHE A 25 7.19 -11.37 1.01
C PHE A 25 7.99 -12.65 1.32
N GLU A 26 7.43 -13.83 1.00
CA GLU A 26 8.07 -15.13 1.21
C GLU A 26 9.29 -15.35 0.29
N GLN A 27 9.43 -14.54 -0.76
CA GLN A 27 10.58 -14.54 -1.67
C GLN A 27 11.43 -13.28 -1.51
N GLU A 28 12.63 -13.27 -2.09
CA GLU A 28 13.50 -12.07 -2.10
C GLU A 28 12.77 -10.84 -2.66
N LEU A 29 12.98 -9.66 -2.06
CA LEU A 29 12.28 -8.42 -2.45
C LEU A 29 12.48 -8.08 -3.94
N SER A 30 13.65 -8.40 -4.49
CA SER A 30 13.95 -8.23 -5.91
C SER A 30 13.03 -9.03 -6.84
N ASN A 31 12.26 -9.99 -6.33
CA ASN A 31 11.16 -10.60 -7.04
C ASN A 31 9.89 -9.75 -6.91
N GLY A 32 9.68 -8.86 -7.88
CA GLY A 32 8.45 -8.07 -8.02
C GLY A 32 8.49 -6.68 -7.37
N TRP A 33 9.35 -6.43 -6.39
CA TRP A 33 9.45 -5.13 -5.73
C TRP A 33 10.67 -4.32 -6.19
N THR A 34 10.47 -3.01 -6.24
CA THR A 34 11.51 -2.03 -6.53
C THR A 34 11.82 -1.20 -5.30
N GLU A 35 13.09 -1.17 -4.93
CA GLU A 35 13.61 -0.37 -3.83
C GLU A 35 14.03 1.02 -4.29
N GLY A 36 13.82 2.02 -3.45
CA GLY A 36 14.28 3.38 -3.67
C GLY A 36 14.54 4.06 -2.33
N ILE A 37 15.80 4.41 -2.08
CA ILE A 37 16.19 5.29 -0.98
C ILE A 37 16.67 6.58 -1.62
N GLY A 38 16.18 7.72 -1.12
CA GLY A 38 16.71 9.03 -1.49
C GLY A 38 18.13 9.22 -0.94
N THR A 39 18.39 10.34 -0.27
CA THR A 39 19.69 10.52 0.40
C THR A 39 19.89 9.42 1.44
N GLN A 40 20.90 8.56 1.25
CA GLN A 40 21.10 7.37 2.07
C GLN A 40 22.01 7.64 3.27
N TYR A 41 21.55 7.24 4.46
CA TYR A 41 22.30 7.16 5.70
C TYR A 41 22.51 5.69 6.09
N ILE A 42 23.53 5.42 6.91
CA ILE A 42 23.87 4.06 7.35
C ILE A 42 22.75 3.35 8.13
N THR A 43 21.82 4.13 8.68
CA THR A 43 20.69 3.65 9.48
C THR A 43 19.42 3.40 8.69
N ASP A 44 19.40 3.79 7.40
CA ASP A 44 18.30 3.56 6.47
C ASP A 44 18.33 2.12 5.98
N THR A 45 17.17 1.46 5.96
CA THR A 45 17.07 0.06 5.54
C THR A 45 15.79 -0.17 4.75
N ILE A 46 15.92 -0.97 3.70
CA ILE A 46 14.81 -1.71 3.10
C ILE A 46 15.22 -3.17 3.17
N ASP A 47 14.48 -3.96 3.92
CA ASP A 47 14.86 -5.35 4.19
C ASP A 47 13.63 -6.24 4.42
N ARG A 48 13.83 -7.55 4.25
CA ARG A 48 12.87 -8.58 4.64
C ARG A 48 13.46 -9.42 5.75
N GLY A 49 12.64 -9.89 6.68
CA GLY A 49 13.12 -10.71 7.78
C GLY A 49 12.00 -11.35 8.58
N LEU A 50 12.39 -12.33 9.39
CA LEU A 50 11.51 -12.94 10.38
C LEU A 50 11.52 -12.12 11.66
N GLY A 51 10.41 -12.15 12.40
CA GLY A 51 10.32 -11.59 13.75
C GLY A 51 10.04 -10.09 13.81
N PHE A 52 9.59 -9.47 12.71
CA PHE A 52 8.97 -8.15 12.80
C PHE A 52 7.54 -8.26 13.35
N ASN A 53 6.87 -9.36 13.03
CA ASN A 53 5.64 -9.86 13.64
C ASN A 53 5.95 -11.20 14.39
N PRO A 54 5.26 -11.55 15.50
CA PRO A 54 5.49 -12.78 16.27
C PRO A 54 5.18 -14.13 15.58
N ASP A 55 4.75 -14.14 14.33
CA ASP A 55 4.52 -15.31 13.48
C ASP A 55 5.78 -15.73 12.70
N PRO A 56 5.80 -16.96 12.11
CA PRO A 56 7.01 -17.51 11.50
C PRO A 56 7.19 -17.17 10.01
N ASP A 57 6.44 -16.23 9.46
CA ASP A 57 6.52 -15.73 8.08
C ASP A 57 7.46 -14.51 7.95
N PHE A 58 7.74 -14.12 6.71
CA PHE A 58 8.57 -12.96 6.41
C PHE A 58 7.73 -11.68 6.32
N GLU A 59 8.23 -10.61 6.93
CA GLU A 59 7.69 -9.27 6.66
C GLU A 59 8.75 -8.37 5.99
N ALA A 60 8.27 -7.46 5.15
CA ALA A 60 9.10 -6.37 4.64
C ALA A 60 9.11 -5.18 5.61
N ARG A 61 10.27 -4.53 5.72
CA ARG A 61 10.47 -3.32 6.51
C ARG A 61 11.14 -2.26 5.67
N VAL A 62 10.58 -1.05 5.74
CA VAL A 62 11.17 0.18 5.20
C VAL A 62 11.42 1.11 6.38
N LYS A 63 12.63 1.66 6.47
CA LYS A 63 13.03 2.57 7.52
C LYS A 63 13.86 3.72 6.95
N LYS A 64 13.44 4.94 7.28
CA LYS A 64 14.20 6.17 7.02
C LYS A 64 14.59 6.85 8.33
N TYR A 65 15.84 7.28 8.43
CA TYR A 65 16.35 7.99 9.59
C TYR A 65 16.25 9.51 9.43
N ASP A 66 16.77 10.06 8.33
CA ASP A 66 16.76 11.50 8.07
C ASP A 66 16.83 11.81 6.57
N ALA A 67 16.29 12.96 6.16
CA ALA A 67 16.15 13.50 4.81
C ALA A 67 15.48 12.60 3.76
N THR A 68 14.61 13.18 2.94
CA THR A 68 13.94 12.55 1.79
C THR A 68 13.05 11.35 2.20
N HIS A 69 13.23 10.19 1.58
CA HIS A 69 12.37 9.02 1.76
C HIS A 69 13.11 7.70 1.53
N ALA A 70 12.50 6.63 2.00
CA ALA A 70 12.73 5.25 1.57
C ALA A 70 11.41 4.66 1.10
N LYS A 71 11.45 3.84 0.06
CA LYS A 71 10.27 3.30 -0.60
C LYS A 71 10.55 1.89 -1.15
N LEU A 72 9.70 0.94 -0.81
CA LEU A 72 9.60 -0.36 -1.46
C LEU A 72 8.25 -0.39 -2.19
N HIS A 73 8.24 -0.57 -3.50
CA HIS A 73 7.01 -0.45 -4.28
C HIS A 73 6.90 -1.41 -5.45
N GLN A 74 5.66 -1.66 -5.87
CA GLN A 74 5.31 -2.40 -7.07
C GLN A 74 4.16 -1.69 -7.77
N THR A 75 4.28 -1.50 -9.08
CA THR A 75 3.19 -1.01 -9.93
C THR A 75 2.63 -2.17 -10.74
N VAL A 76 1.32 -2.37 -10.69
CA VAL A 76 0.61 -3.41 -11.44
C VAL A 76 -0.39 -2.78 -12.41
N SER A 77 -0.48 -3.35 -13.61
CA SER A 77 -1.51 -2.96 -14.57
C SER A 77 -2.81 -3.66 -14.24
N ILE A 78 -3.93 -2.94 -14.35
CA ILE A 78 -5.27 -3.52 -14.18
C ILE A 78 -5.61 -4.25 -15.49
N PRO A 79 -5.88 -5.58 -15.46
CA PRO A 79 -6.26 -6.30 -16.66
C PRO A 79 -7.52 -5.72 -17.29
N THR A 80 -7.61 -5.64 -18.62
CA THR A 80 -8.79 -5.10 -19.32
C THR A 80 -10.07 -5.91 -19.10
N THR A 81 -9.95 -7.11 -18.54
CA THR A 81 -11.06 -7.99 -18.14
C THR A 81 -11.54 -7.75 -16.71
N MET A 82 -10.95 -6.79 -16.00
CA MET A 82 -11.19 -6.48 -14.59
C MET A 82 -11.56 -5.00 -14.46
N SER A 83 -12.47 -4.71 -13.55
CA SER A 83 -12.81 -3.35 -13.16
C SER A 83 -12.26 -3.03 -11.77
N LEU A 84 -12.24 -1.75 -11.39
CA LEU A 84 -11.82 -1.34 -10.05
C LEU A 84 -12.73 -1.91 -8.95
N ALA A 85 -13.99 -2.24 -9.28
CA ALA A 85 -14.93 -2.85 -8.34
C ALA A 85 -14.58 -4.31 -8.03
N ASP A 86 -13.75 -4.94 -8.86
CA ASP A 86 -13.25 -6.32 -8.66
C ASP A 86 -11.94 -6.34 -7.85
N LEU A 87 -11.41 -5.17 -7.48
CA LEU A 87 -10.13 -5.04 -6.77
C LEU A 87 -10.35 -4.82 -5.28
N GLU A 88 -9.80 -5.74 -4.50
CA GLU A 88 -9.66 -5.61 -3.06
C GLU A 88 -8.22 -5.31 -2.71
N PHE A 89 -8.00 -4.28 -1.89
CA PHE A 89 -6.72 -4.03 -1.24
C PHE A 89 -6.75 -4.68 0.16
N THR A 90 -5.67 -5.35 0.53
CA THR A 90 -5.47 -5.87 1.89
C THR A 90 -4.01 -5.79 2.28
N VAL A 91 -3.74 -5.41 3.54
CA VAL A 91 -2.39 -5.42 4.12
C VAL A 91 -2.47 -5.53 5.64
N ASP A 92 -1.55 -6.29 6.22
CA ASP A 92 -1.24 -6.22 7.64
C ASP A 92 -0.02 -5.31 7.81
N ALA A 93 -0.15 -4.24 8.59
CA ALA A 93 0.91 -3.24 8.74
C ALA A 93 1.01 -2.68 10.15
N ARG A 94 2.25 -2.39 10.57
CA ARG A 94 2.57 -1.54 11.72
C ARG A 94 3.36 -0.33 11.24
N LEU A 95 2.90 0.87 11.59
CA LEU A 95 3.48 2.13 11.14
C LEU A 95 4.02 2.93 12.33
N SER A 96 5.20 3.52 12.19
CA SER A 96 5.79 4.36 13.24
C SER A 96 6.67 5.43 12.63
N ALA A 97 6.48 6.66 13.09
CA ALA A 97 7.34 7.80 12.78
C ALA A 97 7.54 8.62 14.05
N ARG A 98 8.73 9.21 14.21
CA ARG A 98 9.05 10.04 15.37
C ARG A 98 9.93 11.22 14.99
N GLU A 99 9.73 12.33 15.70
CA GLU A 99 10.62 13.49 15.66
C GLU A 99 11.67 13.35 16.77
N LEU A 100 12.95 13.49 16.43
CA LEU A 100 14.04 13.40 17.42
C LEU A 100 14.28 14.71 18.18
N ASN A 101 13.84 15.85 17.61
CA ASN A 101 13.96 17.16 18.24
C ASN A 101 12.61 17.91 18.15
N PRO A 102 11.77 17.86 19.19
CA PRO A 102 10.46 18.51 19.23
C PRO A 102 10.52 20.05 19.22
N SER A 103 11.70 20.64 19.46
CA SER A 103 11.89 22.11 19.49
C SER A 103 12.21 22.70 18.11
N ALA A 104 12.34 21.86 17.09
CA ALA A 104 12.55 22.26 15.71
C ALA A 104 11.48 21.59 14.84
N PRO A 105 11.01 22.23 13.74
CA PRO A 105 9.93 21.71 12.90
C PRO A 105 10.42 20.60 11.96
N TYR A 106 11.15 19.62 12.51
CA TYR A 106 11.40 18.37 11.83
C TYR A 106 10.12 17.59 11.80
N TRP A 107 9.96 16.77 10.79
CA TRP A 107 8.76 15.97 10.67
C TRP A 107 9.12 14.65 9.98
N ALA A 108 8.29 13.64 10.24
CA ALA A 108 8.41 12.32 9.63
C ALA A 108 7.02 11.74 9.37
N ALA A 109 6.93 10.75 8.47
CA ALA A 109 5.73 9.96 8.30
C ALA A 109 6.05 8.58 7.75
N ALA A 110 5.36 7.56 8.29
CA ALA A 110 5.35 6.21 7.75
C ALA A 110 3.98 5.95 7.11
N ALA A 111 3.95 5.31 5.95
CA ALA A 111 2.71 5.02 5.25
C ALA A 111 2.77 3.76 4.37
N ILE A 112 1.60 3.15 4.18
CA ILE A 112 1.29 2.36 3.00
C ILE A 112 0.60 3.28 1.99
N LEU A 113 1.15 3.38 0.79
CA LEU A 113 0.60 4.19 -0.29
C LEU A 113 -0.09 3.29 -1.31
N ILE A 114 -1.32 3.65 -1.68
CA ILE A 114 -2.05 3.12 -2.81
C ILE A 114 -2.20 4.27 -3.79
N ARG A 115 -1.46 4.25 -4.90
CA ARG A 115 -1.55 5.30 -5.93
C ARG A 115 -2.35 4.84 -7.11
N TYR A 116 -3.23 5.71 -7.57
CA TYR A 116 -4.02 5.56 -8.78
C TYR A 116 -3.27 6.21 -9.93
N LEU A 117 -2.93 5.42 -10.94
CA LEU A 117 -2.08 5.85 -12.05
C LEU A 117 -2.79 5.66 -13.39
N ASP A 118 -2.48 6.54 -14.34
CA ASP A 118 -2.89 6.37 -15.74
C ASP A 118 -1.98 5.36 -16.48
N GLU A 119 -2.20 5.17 -17.79
CA GLU A 119 -1.39 4.28 -18.63
C GLU A 119 0.10 4.68 -18.70
N ASN A 120 0.40 5.97 -18.49
CA ASN A 120 1.73 6.56 -18.61
C ASN A 120 2.44 6.70 -17.25
N ASP A 121 1.91 6.07 -16.20
CA ASP A 121 2.42 6.15 -14.82
C ASP A 121 2.31 7.55 -14.18
N ASN A 122 1.46 8.44 -14.71
CA ASN A 122 1.16 9.70 -14.04
C ASN A 122 0.24 9.45 -12.85
N VAL A 123 0.53 10.12 -11.73
CA VAL A 123 -0.28 10.04 -10.51
C VAL A 123 -1.57 10.85 -10.66
N LEU A 124 -2.70 10.17 -10.55
CA LEU A 124 -4.03 10.77 -10.53
C LEU A 124 -4.48 11.10 -9.10
N GLY A 125 -4.11 10.25 -8.15
CA GLY A 125 -4.34 10.46 -6.72
C GLY A 125 -3.79 9.32 -5.85
N ASP A 126 -3.87 9.50 -4.53
CA ASP A 126 -3.34 8.55 -3.55
C ASP A 126 -4.33 8.29 -2.41
N THR A 127 -4.39 7.06 -1.93
CA THR A 127 -4.82 6.74 -0.56
C THR A 127 -3.60 6.38 0.27
N ARG A 128 -3.51 6.93 1.48
CA ARG A 128 -2.36 6.74 2.39
C ARG A 128 -2.86 6.23 3.74
N ILE A 129 -2.53 4.99 4.08
CA ILE A 129 -2.65 4.51 5.45
C ILE A 129 -1.39 4.96 6.17
N CYS A 130 -1.48 5.86 7.15
CA CYS A 130 -0.30 6.57 7.63
C CYS A 130 -0.25 6.84 9.13
N TRP A 131 0.98 7.03 9.61
CA TRP A 131 1.29 7.62 10.90
C TRP A 131 2.23 8.83 10.69
N PRO A 132 1.68 10.05 10.57
CA PRO A 132 2.47 11.28 10.49
C PRO A 132 2.84 11.79 11.89
N THR A 133 4.01 12.44 12.00
CA THR A 133 4.34 13.22 13.20
C THR A 133 3.60 14.56 13.20
N PRO A 134 3.47 15.26 14.35
CA PRO A 134 2.65 16.48 14.46
C PRO A 134 3.02 17.60 13.48
N HIS A 135 4.28 17.68 13.05
CA HIS A 135 4.72 18.69 12.09
C HIS A 135 4.65 18.25 10.62
N CYS A 136 4.27 16.99 10.29
CA CYS A 136 4.03 16.63 8.88
C CYS A 136 2.70 17.24 8.42
N PHE A 137 2.74 17.90 7.28
CA PHE A 137 1.64 18.66 6.70
C PHE A 137 0.83 17.87 5.68
N TRP A 138 0.85 16.55 5.77
CA TRP A 138 -0.08 15.72 5.00
C TRP A 138 -1.51 16.03 5.42
N THR A 139 -2.31 16.39 4.42
CA THR A 139 -3.73 16.64 4.58
C THR A 139 -4.50 15.95 3.47
N SER A 140 -5.68 15.43 3.79
CA SER A 140 -6.59 14.94 2.75
C SER A 140 -6.99 16.07 1.79
N SER A 141 -7.27 15.72 0.55
CA SER A 141 -7.70 16.63 -0.51
C SER A 141 -8.59 15.86 -1.50
N SER A 142 -9.01 16.49 -2.60
CA SER A 142 -9.79 15.79 -3.63
C SER A 142 -9.02 14.64 -4.31
N THR A 143 -7.69 14.62 -4.24
CA THR A 143 -6.86 13.57 -4.86
C THR A 143 -6.00 12.82 -3.84
N VAL A 144 -6.18 13.07 -2.54
CA VAL A 144 -5.44 12.39 -1.47
C VAL A 144 -6.38 12.04 -0.34
N ASN A 145 -6.51 10.76 -0.01
CA ASN A 145 -7.16 10.33 1.24
C ASN A 145 -6.11 9.87 2.26
N LEU A 146 -6.31 10.24 3.53
CA LEU A 146 -5.47 9.83 4.64
C LEU A 146 -6.29 8.96 5.60
N ILE A 147 -5.83 7.74 5.83
CA ILE A 147 -6.36 6.80 6.81
C ILE A 147 -5.34 6.71 7.94
N LEU A 148 -5.62 7.32 9.08
CA LEU A 148 -4.68 7.35 10.21
C LEU A 148 -4.64 5.98 10.89
N ALA A 149 -3.43 5.44 11.09
CA ALA A 149 -3.23 4.26 11.90
C ALA A 149 -3.63 4.54 13.36
N ALA A 150 -4.26 3.55 14.01
CA ALA A 150 -4.81 3.73 15.36
C ALA A 150 -3.71 3.90 16.43
N ASP A 151 -2.59 3.20 16.28
CA ASP A 151 -1.38 3.35 17.10
C ASP A 151 -0.13 2.85 16.36
N THR A 152 1.04 2.95 17.02
CA THR A 152 2.35 2.57 16.46
C THR A 152 2.90 1.22 16.92
N ASN A 153 2.22 0.54 17.84
CA ASN A 153 2.75 -0.64 18.51
C ASN A 153 2.13 -1.93 17.98
N ASN A 154 0.90 -1.86 17.50
CA ASN A 154 0.13 -3.00 17.02
C ASN A 154 0.19 -3.12 15.49
N TRP A 155 0.08 -4.36 15.03
CA TRP A 155 -0.21 -4.66 13.63
C TRP A 155 -1.72 -4.54 13.42
N PHE A 156 -2.10 -3.91 12.31
CA PHE A 156 -3.49 -3.75 11.92
C PHE A 156 -3.70 -4.29 10.52
N ASN A 157 -4.83 -4.99 10.36
CA ASN A 157 -5.33 -5.38 9.07
C ASN A 157 -6.13 -4.22 8.46
N TYR A 158 -5.69 -3.74 7.31
CA TYR A 158 -6.41 -2.76 6.51
C TYR A 158 -6.92 -3.45 5.25
N SER A 159 -8.22 -3.34 5.00
CA SER A 159 -8.85 -3.96 3.85
C SER A 159 -9.99 -3.09 3.33
N PHE A 160 -10.05 -2.90 2.01
CA PHE A 160 -11.13 -2.17 1.35
C PHE A 160 -11.20 -2.49 -0.15
N ASN A 161 -12.40 -2.32 -0.70
CA ASN A 161 -12.62 -2.32 -2.14
C ASN A 161 -12.06 -1.03 -2.76
N VAL A 162 -11.27 -1.14 -3.82
CA VAL A 162 -10.60 0.00 -4.45
C VAL A 162 -11.60 0.99 -5.04
N ASN A 163 -12.70 0.51 -5.64
CA ASN A 163 -13.72 1.39 -6.20
C ASN A 163 -14.47 2.16 -5.12
N ASP A 164 -14.82 1.52 -4.00
CA ASP A 164 -15.51 2.20 -2.90
C ASP A 164 -14.63 3.27 -2.26
N GLU A 165 -13.32 3.00 -2.14
CA GLU A 165 -12.36 3.96 -1.61
C GLU A 165 -12.25 5.23 -2.46
N LEU A 166 -12.52 5.17 -3.76
CA LEU A 166 -12.51 6.36 -4.63
C LEU A 166 -13.56 7.41 -4.26
N ALA A 167 -14.58 7.05 -3.48
CA ALA A 167 -15.51 8.03 -2.90
C ALA A 167 -14.80 9.06 -2.00
N ASN A 168 -13.64 8.70 -1.43
CA ASN A 168 -12.82 9.58 -0.58
C ASN A 168 -11.83 10.46 -1.36
N VAL A 169 -11.68 10.23 -2.67
CA VAL A 169 -10.82 11.02 -3.57
C VAL A 169 -11.59 11.49 -4.82
N PRO A 170 -12.59 12.38 -4.65
CA PRO A 170 -13.53 12.74 -5.72
C PRO A 170 -12.91 13.48 -6.93
N GLY A 171 -11.66 13.92 -6.82
CA GLY A 171 -10.88 14.50 -7.93
C GLY A 171 -10.22 13.47 -8.83
N VAL A 172 -10.24 12.18 -8.46
CA VAL A 172 -9.74 11.07 -9.29
C VAL A 172 -10.90 10.51 -10.11
N ASN A 173 -10.74 10.50 -11.43
CA ASN A 173 -11.73 9.94 -12.35
C ASN A 173 -11.47 8.43 -12.54
N PRO A 174 -12.35 7.52 -12.07
CA PRO A 174 -12.08 6.08 -12.07
C PRO A 174 -11.71 5.47 -13.44
N PRO A 175 -12.36 5.84 -14.57
CA PRO A 175 -12.00 5.32 -15.89
C PRO A 175 -10.58 5.64 -16.35
N ASP A 176 -9.93 6.65 -15.77
CA ASP A 176 -8.56 7.03 -16.13
C ASP A 176 -7.50 6.18 -15.38
N ILE A 177 -7.92 5.42 -14.36
CA ILE A 177 -7.05 4.56 -13.56
C ILE A 177 -6.81 3.25 -14.31
N LEU A 178 -5.59 3.07 -14.79
CA LEU A 178 -5.18 1.89 -15.56
C LEU A 178 -4.10 1.06 -14.85
N LYS A 179 -3.46 1.65 -13.84
CA LYS A 179 -2.47 0.97 -12.99
C LYS A 179 -2.65 1.35 -11.53
N ILE A 180 -2.25 0.46 -10.64
CA ILE A 180 -2.16 0.70 -9.19
C ILE A 180 -0.71 0.54 -8.77
N GLN A 181 -0.20 1.48 -7.98
CA GLN A 181 1.07 1.30 -7.27
C GLN A 181 0.80 1.11 -5.79
N VAL A 182 1.36 0.05 -5.23
CA VAL A 182 1.40 -0.17 -3.78
C VAL A 182 2.83 0.09 -3.31
N ALA A 183 2.97 0.84 -2.22
CA ALA A 183 4.28 1.12 -1.64
C ALA A 183 4.29 1.11 -0.12
N LEU A 184 5.32 0.50 0.48
CA LEU A 184 5.76 0.81 1.83
C LEU A 184 6.65 2.06 1.74
N PHE A 185 6.33 3.08 2.52
CA PHE A 185 6.95 4.39 2.41
C PHE A 185 7.27 4.98 3.78
N ASP A 186 8.50 5.46 3.93
CA ASP A 186 8.94 6.19 5.10
C ASP A 186 9.64 7.47 4.65
N THR A 187 9.29 8.61 5.23
CA THR A 187 9.80 9.93 4.85
C THR A 187 10.16 10.78 6.05
N THR A 188 11.20 11.58 5.87
CA THR A 188 11.69 12.59 6.81
C THR A 188 12.12 13.80 6.01
N ASN A 189 11.69 15.01 6.38
CA ASN A 189 12.06 16.23 5.66
C ASN A 189 11.77 16.29 4.10
N GLY A 190 10.99 15.36 3.47
CA GLY A 190 10.12 15.59 2.26
C GLY A 190 8.65 15.02 2.16
N CYS A 191 7.73 15.37 3.09
CA CYS A 191 6.27 15.51 3.06
C CYS A 191 6.09 16.84 2.31
#